data_AF-A0A2V9CCH9-F1
#
_entry.id   AF-A0A2V9CCH9-F1
#
_cell.length_a   1.000
_cell.length_b   1.000
_cell.length_c   1.000
_cell.angle_alpha   90.00
_cell.angle_beta   90.00
_cell.angle_gamma   90.00
#
_symmetry.space_group_name_H-M   'P 1'
#
loop_
_entity.id
_entity.type
_entity.pdbx_description
1 polymer ?
#
loop_
_entity_poly.entity_id
_entity_poly.type
_entity_poly.pdbx_seq_one_letter_code
_entity_poly.pdbx_strand_id
1 'polypeptide(L)'
;MFDTQPGQHSGLFKRYVLQQISALTSPTSGERPDNVDLRGNALSEVSDWSSQINRKPSSFLPRQSFLTSLRIRQLYGGLRQDDRAEWVECLLSNSRLLHSVTSAFSTALRHVRTLARVSVCGTRPLPRAYLAVRTYLSTVQEEFLPQTFVIFINAIQEHLTFDMDELWVFKPLLQLRLMQRLLQIGSELGRTSDRDHLQKLSFELAGILESLRALDQANWDHIFTKLSAVDQILRGDAVYAQMDPASRDSYRRAVAEMALRSRASEAEIAQQAIEVARQAGCESAGYSSHVGYFLTTTAANCCGN
;
A
#
# COMPACT_ATOMS: atom_id res chain seq x y z
N MET A 1 32.58 29.51 31.87
CA MET A 1 31.43 30.43 31.84
C MET A 1 31.27 30.89 30.39
N PHE A 2 30.62 30.07 29.56
CA PHE A 2 30.16 30.46 28.24
C PHE A 2 28.68 30.12 28.20
N ASP A 3 27.86 31.14 28.42
CA ASP A 3 26.42 31.12 28.17
C ASP A 3 26.20 30.98 26.66
N THR A 4 25.88 29.79 26.19
CA THR A 4 25.32 29.59 24.85
C THR A 4 23.81 29.78 24.92
N GLN A 5 23.32 30.87 24.33
CA GLN A 5 21.90 31.21 24.32
C GLN A 5 21.07 30.12 23.61
N PRO A 6 19.90 29.74 24.17
CA PRO A 6 19.06 28.65 23.65
C PRO A 6 18.42 28.91 22.27
N GLY A 7 18.53 30.13 21.72
CA GLY A 7 17.94 30.50 20.42
C GLY A 7 18.79 30.25 19.18
N GLN A 8 20.09 29.99 19.28
CA GLN A 8 20.96 29.82 18.10
C GLN A 8 20.90 28.41 17.47
N HIS A 9 20.47 27.41 18.23
CA HIS A 9 20.42 26.02 17.75
C HIS A 9 19.15 25.69 16.93
N SER A 10 18.01 26.33 17.22
CA SER A 10 16.76 26.16 16.44
C SER A 10 16.90 26.70 15.00
N GLY A 11 17.61 27.83 14.81
CA GLY A 11 17.80 28.41 13.46
C GLY A 11 18.68 27.58 12.51
N LEU A 12 19.64 26.81 13.04
CA LEU A 12 20.47 25.91 12.24
C LEU A 12 19.71 24.64 11.83
N PHE A 13 18.86 24.12 12.73
CA PHE A 13 18.00 22.98 12.46
C PHE A 13 16.92 23.33 11.42
N LYS A 14 16.27 24.49 11.54
CA LYS A 14 15.33 25.03 10.55
C LYS A 14 15.95 25.15 9.15
N ARG A 15 17.16 25.69 9.05
CA ARG A 15 17.90 25.78 7.78
C ARG A 15 18.26 24.41 7.25
N TYR A 16 18.72 23.49 8.10
CA TYR A 16 19.08 22.14 7.68
C TYR A 16 17.87 21.37 7.15
N VAL A 17 16.74 21.36 7.86
CA VAL A 17 15.52 20.64 7.44
C VAL A 17 14.90 21.24 6.19
N LEU A 18 14.81 22.57 6.07
CA LEU A 18 14.32 23.22 4.84
C LEU A 18 15.31 23.04 3.67
N GLN A 19 16.61 23.04 3.94
CA GLN A 19 17.64 22.77 2.92
C GLN A 19 17.57 21.32 2.45
N GLN A 20 17.35 20.34 3.34
CA GLN A 20 17.15 18.94 2.97
C GLN A 20 15.83 18.72 2.23
N ILE A 21 14.71 19.31 2.69
CA ILE A 21 13.41 19.23 1.98
C ILE A 21 13.49 19.89 0.59
N SER A 22 14.21 21.01 0.45
CA SER A 22 14.45 21.62 -0.86
C SER A 22 15.46 20.84 -1.71
N ALA A 23 16.48 20.24 -1.09
CA ALA A 23 17.48 19.42 -1.77
C ALA A 23 16.91 18.08 -2.26
N LEU A 24 15.90 17.52 -1.59
CA LEU A 24 15.15 16.32 -1.99
C LEU A 24 14.24 16.54 -3.22
N THR A 25 14.07 17.79 -3.69
CA THR A 25 13.52 18.05 -5.04
C THR A 25 14.55 17.83 -6.15
N SER A 26 15.81 17.58 -5.79
CA SER A 26 16.82 17.00 -6.66
C SER A 26 17.07 15.54 -6.22
N PRO A 27 17.28 14.59 -7.15
CA PRO A 27 17.45 13.19 -6.79
C PRO A 27 18.80 13.03 -6.07
N THR A 28 18.82 13.10 -4.74
CA THR A 28 20.03 12.87 -3.97
C THR A 28 20.29 11.39 -3.82
N SER A 29 21.42 10.99 -4.36
CA SER A 29 22.13 9.73 -4.17
C SER A 29 22.42 9.44 -2.70
N GLY A 30 21.42 8.92 -1.98
CA GLY A 30 21.64 8.01 -0.85
C GLY A 30 21.98 6.61 -1.40
N GLU A 31 22.63 5.77 -0.59
CA GLU A 31 22.99 4.39 -0.94
C GLU A 31 21.85 3.71 -1.71
N ARG A 32 22.15 3.23 -2.91
CA ARG A 32 21.14 2.55 -3.73
C ARG A 32 20.53 1.40 -2.92
N PRO A 33 19.22 1.13 -3.06
CA PRO A 33 18.56 -0.04 -2.49
C PRO A 33 19.12 -1.40 -2.99
N ASP A 34 20.18 -1.39 -3.80
CA ASP A 34 20.87 -2.55 -4.37
C ASP A 34 21.47 -3.51 -3.31
N ASN A 35 21.63 -3.10 -2.05
CA ASN A 35 22.18 -3.93 -0.95
C ASN A 35 21.13 -4.41 0.09
N VAL A 36 19.85 -4.11 -0.11
CA VAL A 36 18.78 -4.60 0.78
C VAL A 36 18.28 -5.94 0.26
N ASP A 37 18.39 -7.00 1.07
CA ASP A 37 17.89 -8.34 0.73
C ASP A 37 16.35 -8.40 0.79
N LEU A 38 15.69 -7.79 -0.20
CA LEU A 38 14.23 -7.77 -0.31
C LEU A 38 13.65 -9.18 -0.40
N ARG A 39 14.32 -10.07 -1.12
CA ARG A 39 13.83 -11.44 -1.35
C ARG A 39 13.94 -12.27 -0.08
N GLY A 40 15.08 -12.25 0.62
CA GLY A 40 15.24 -12.96 1.89
C GLY A 40 14.26 -12.50 2.96
N ASN A 41 14.05 -11.19 3.10
CA ASN A 41 13.06 -10.63 4.04
C ASN A 41 11.62 -11.05 3.68
N ALA A 42 11.27 -11.02 2.39
CA ALA A 42 9.97 -11.49 1.91
C ALA A 42 9.75 -12.97 2.24
N LEU A 43 10.76 -13.82 2.01
CA LEU A 43 10.68 -15.27 2.26
C LEU A 43 10.60 -15.60 3.76
N SER A 44 11.33 -14.86 4.61
CA SER A 44 11.25 -15.03 6.06
C SER A 44 9.88 -14.67 6.64
N GLU A 45 9.17 -13.73 6.03
CA GLU A 45 7.81 -13.39 6.45
C GLU A 45 6.82 -14.52 6.10
N VAL A 46 7.00 -15.13 4.92
CA VAL A 46 6.07 -16.12 4.36
C VAL A 46 6.21 -17.51 4.99
N SER A 47 7.40 -17.89 5.46
CA SER A 47 7.61 -19.20 6.10
C SER A 47 6.61 -19.47 7.22
N ASP A 48 6.22 -18.43 7.94
CA ASP A 48 5.37 -18.51 9.12
C ASP A 48 3.86 -18.54 8.76
N TRP A 49 3.50 -18.07 7.57
CA TRP A 49 2.10 -17.86 7.19
C TRP A 49 1.38 -19.15 6.81
N SER A 50 2.05 -20.08 6.14
CA SER A 50 1.44 -21.25 5.47
C SER A 50 0.55 -22.11 6.38
N SER A 51 0.85 -22.18 7.67
CA SER A 51 0.09 -22.95 8.67
C SER A 51 -0.99 -22.15 9.42
N GLN A 52 -1.07 -20.83 9.21
CA GLN A 52 -1.82 -19.90 10.07
C GLN A 52 -2.88 -19.07 9.33
N ILE A 53 -3.07 -19.28 8.02
CA ILE A 53 -3.99 -18.49 7.20
C ILE A 53 -5.45 -18.85 7.50
N ASN A 54 -6.25 -17.82 7.81
CA ASN A 54 -7.69 -17.94 8.03
C ASN A 54 -8.45 -16.92 7.15
N ARG A 55 -9.33 -17.43 6.29
CA ARG A 55 -10.18 -16.65 5.35
C ARG A 55 -11.55 -16.29 5.96
N LYS A 56 -11.60 -15.90 7.24
CA LYS A 56 -12.86 -15.42 7.85
C LYS A 56 -13.11 -13.94 7.50
N PRO A 57 -14.35 -13.57 7.13
CA PRO A 57 -14.72 -12.17 6.92
C PRO A 57 -14.43 -11.36 8.18
N SER A 58 -13.87 -10.16 8.04
CA SER A 58 -13.42 -9.41 9.20
C SER A 58 -13.68 -7.91 9.12
N SER A 59 -14.03 -7.36 10.28
CA SER A 59 -14.02 -5.94 10.60
C SER A 59 -12.61 -5.43 10.93
N PHE A 60 -11.55 -5.99 10.31
CA PHE A 60 -10.16 -5.65 10.64
C PHE A 60 -9.90 -4.15 10.55
N LEU A 61 -10.60 -3.49 9.62
CA LEU A 61 -10.49 -2.07 9.43
C LEU A 61 -10.65 -1.39 10.78
N PRO A 62 -9.61 -0.70 11.26
CA PRO A 62 -9.71 -0.04 12.54
C PRO A 62 -10.95 0.84 12.42
N ARG A 63 -11.94 0.61 13.31
CA ARG A 63 -13.21 1.35 13.32
C ARG A 63 -12.89 2.80 12.99
N GLN A 64 -13.67 3.44 12.11
CA GLN A 64 -13.45 4.79 11.61
C GLN A 64 -12.87 5.77 12.66
N SER A 65 -13.18 5.58 13.95
CA SER A 65 -12.50 6.14 15.13
C SER A 65 -10.97 6.25 15.07
N PHE A 66 -10.20 5.29 14.51
CA PHE A 66 -8.72 5.36 14.47
C PHE A 66 -8.22 6.36 13.41
N LEU A 67 -8.98 6.51 12.30
CA LEU A 67 -8.74 7.55 11.31
C LEU A 67 -9.34 8.90 11.75
N THR A 68 -10.40 8.89 12.56
CA THR A 68 -10.91 10.13 13.19
C THR A 68 -9.98 10.61 14.31
N SER A 69 -9.16 9.73 14.90
CA SER A 69 -8.12 10.06 15.87
C SER A 69 -6.80 10.53 15.23
N LEU A 70 -6.69 10.53 13.90
CA LEU A 70 -5.71 11.38 13.17
C LEU A 70 -6.09 12.86 13.28
N ARG A 71 -6.55 13.30 14.45
CA ARG A 71 -6.55 14.71 14.80
C ARG A 71 -5.08 15.07 14.90
N ILE A 72 -4.55 15.63 13.82
CA ILE A 72 -3.27 16.34 13.78
C ILE A 72 -3.07 17.19 15.06
N ARG A 73 -4.17 17.70 15.63
CA ARG A 73 -4.25 18.41 16.91
C ARG A 73 -3.78 17.63 18.17
N GLN A 74 -3.97 16.32 18.25
CA GLN A 74 -3.50 15.46 19.35
C GLN A 74 -1.98 15.25 19.30
N LEU A 75 -1.35 15.33 18.12
CA LEU A 75 0.11 15.25 17.98
C LEU A 75 0.80 16.45 18.63
N TYR A 76 0.16 17.61 18.65
CA TYR A 76 0.70 18.84 19.22
C TYR A 76 0.69 18.88 20.75
N GLY A 77 -0.01 17.96 21.42
CA GLY A 77 -0.14 17.96 22.87
C GLY A 77 1.17 17.63 23.61
N GLY A 78 2.06 16.85 22.99
CA GLY A 78 3.29 16.35 23.61
C GLY A 78 4.58 17.10 23.26
N LEU A 79 4.56 18.03 22.31
CA LEU A 79 5.78 18.68 21.77
C LEU A 79 6.20 19.93 22.58
N ARG A 80 7.51 20.23 22.65
CA ARG A 80 8.02 21.51 23.21
C ARG A 80 7.57 22.70 22.35
N GLN A 81 7.47 23.89 22.93
CA GLN A 81 6.82 25.04 22.28
C GLN A 81 7.53 25.51 20.99
N ASP A 82 8.86 25.43 20.93
CA ASP A 82 9.64 25.78 19.74
C ASP A 82 9.60 24.68 18.67
N ASP A 83 9.81 23.40 19.07
CA ASP A 83 9.74 22.24 18.16
C ASP A 83 8.32 22.04 17.59
N ARG A 84 7.28 22.46 18.34
CA ARG A 84 5.88 22.48 17.88
C ARG A 84 5.73 23.30 16.62
N ALA A 85 6.32 24.48 16.54
CA ALA A 85 6.07 25.41 15.44
C ALA A 85 6.54 24.82 14.09
N GLU A 86 7.72 24.21 14.07
CA GLU A 86 8.33 23.66 12.86
C GLU A 86 7.64 22.38 12.37
N TRP A 87 7.28 21.49 13.31
CA TRP A 87 6.51 20.29 12.99
C TRP A 87 5.08 20.60 12.54
N VAL A 88 4.45 21.60 13.18
CA VAL A 88 3.15 22.13 12.75
C VAL A 88 3.25 22.68 11.34
N GLU A 89 4.26 23.50 11.05
CA GLU A 89 4.47 24.09 9.72
C GLU A 89 4.66 23.02 8.64
N CYS A 90 5.44 21.97 8.92
CA CYS A 90 5.63 20.85 8.01
C CYS A 90 4.32 20.08 7.75
N LEU A 91 3.56 19.73 8.79
CA LEU A 91 2.27 19.03 8.62
C LEU A 91 1.22 19.90 7.91
N LEU A 92 1.19 21.20 8.20
CA LEU A 92 0.28 22.15 7.54
C LEU A 92 0.65 22.30 6.05
N SER A 93 1.93 22.38 5.74
CA SER A 93 2.44 22.44 4.36
C SER A 93 2.09 21.19 3.56
N ASN A 94 1.96 20.04 4.23
CA ASN A 94 1.58 18.75 3.63
C ASN A 94 0.12 18.34 3.87
N SER A 95 -0.71 19.26 4.38
CA SER A 95 -2.11 18.96 4.76
C SER A 95 -2.94 18.38 3.62
N ARG A 96 -2.79 18.89 2.39
CA ARG A 96 -3.51 18.39 1.21
C ARG A 96 -3.17 16.93 0.89
N LEU A 97 -1.87 16.58 0.95
CA LEU A 97 -1.39 15.21 0.76
C LEU A 97 -1.95 14.29 1.86
N LEU A 98 -1.90 14.71 3.12
CA LEU A 98 -2.42 13.90 4.24
C LEU A 98 -3.93 13.70 4.14
N HIS A 99 -4.67 14.72 3.69
CA HIS A 99 -6.10 14.62 3.44
C HIS A 99 -6.44 13.73 2.23
N SER A 100 -5.70 13.84 1.12
CA SER A 100 -5.91 12.99 -0.06
C SER A 100 -5.72 11.51 0.30
N VAL A 101 -4.66 11.21 1.03
CA VAL A 101 -4.34 9.86 1.53
C VAL A 101 -5.46 9.31 2.41
N THR A 102 -5.93 10.10 3.38
CA THR A 102 -7.00 9.67 4.31
C THR A 102 -8.31 9.39 3.56
N SER A 103 -8.67 10.25 2.60
CA SER A 103 -9.91 10.11 1.84
C SER A 103 -9.86 8.92 0.86
N ALA A 104 -8.73 8.72 0.18
CA ALA A 104 -8.47 7.59 -0.71
C ALA A 104 -8.54 6.26 0.06
N PHE A 105 -7.91 6.20 1.25
CA PHE A 105 -7.95 5.04 2.14
C PHE A 105 -9.38 4.63 2.50
N SER A 106 -10.19 5.59 2.97
CA SER A 106 -11.58 5.33 3.35
C SER A 106 -12.46 4.86 2.18
N THR A 107 -12.12 5.25 0.95
CA THR A 107 -12.86 4.88 -0.25
C THR A 107 -12.46 3.51 -0.77
N ALA A 108 -11.16 3.22 -0.78
CA ALA A 108 -10.64 1.91 -1.18
C ALA A 108 -11.19 0.79 -0.27
N LEU A 109 -11.24 1.05 1.03
CA LEU A 109 -11.70 0.06 2.00
C LEU A 109 -13.20 -0.25 1.97
N ARG A 110 -14.04 0.62 1.41
CA ARG A 110 -15.49 0.38 1.33
C ARG A 110 -15.88 -0.80 0.46
N HIS A 111 -15.00 -1.19 -0.47
CA HIS A 111 -15.26 -2.22 -1.46
C HIS A 111 -14.58 -3.56 -1.13
N VAL A 112 -13.79 -3.60 -0.06
CA VAL A 112 -13.05 -4.79 0.36
C VAL A 112 -13.98 -5.71 1.13
N ARG A 113 -14.20 -6.91 0.62
CA ARG A 113 -15.15 -7.85 1.23
C ARG A 113 -14.48 -8.66 2.33
N THR A 114 -13.36 -9.29 1.99
CA THR A 114 -12.63 -10.17 2.90
C THR A 114 -11.14 -10.08 2.64
N LEU A 115 -10.34 -10.00 3.70
CA LEU A 115 -8.88 -10.10 3.60
C LEU A 115 -8.43 -11.35 4.36
N ALA A 116 -7.54 -12.15 3.75
CA ALA A 116 -6.96 -13.31 4.39
C ALA A 116 -6.09 -12.87 5.58
N ARG A 117 -6.18 -13.59 6.70
CA ARG A 117 -5.52 -13.20 7.95
C ARG A 117 -4.50 -14.24 8.37
N VAL A 118 -3.42 -13.77 9.00
CA VAL A 118 -2.39 -14.59 9.63
C VAL A 118 -2.38 -14.28 11.13
N SER A 119 -2.23 -15.34 11.93
CA SER A 119 -2.24 -15.24 13.39
C SER A 119 -0.82 -15.12 13.93
N VAL A 120 -0.34 -13.89 14.11
CA VAL A 120 0.99 -13.68 14.71
C VAL A 120 0.92 -13.93 16.22
N CYS A 121 1.82 -14.77 16.74
CA CYS A 121 1.89 -15.18 18.15
C CYS A 121 1.65 -14.00 19.12
N GLY A 122 0.65 -14.15 19.99
CA GLY A 122 0.33 -13.15 21.03
C GLY A 122 -0.45 -11.91 20.56
N THR A 123 -0.87 -11.85 19.28
CA THR A 123 -1.64 -10.72 18.75
C THR A 123 -2.96 -11.16 18.10
N ARG A 124 -3.87 -10.20 17.90
CA ARG A 124 -5.08 -10.46 17.11
C ARG A 124 -4.68 -10.74 15.65
N PRO A 125 -5.35 -11.66 14.95
CA PRO A 125 -5.00 -11.99 13.57
C PRO A 125 -5.05 -10.74 12.68
N LEU A 126 -4.01 -10.51 11.88
CA LEU A 126 -3.87 -9.34 11.00
C LEU A 126 -4.00 -9.78 9.53
N PRO A 127 -4.50 -8.94 8.62
CA PRO A 127 -4.46 -9.24 7.19
C PRO A 127 -3.03 -9.44 6.74
N ARG A 128 -2.79 -10.51 5.99
CA ARG A 128 -1.46 -10.78 5.45
C ARG A 128 -0.99 -9.68 4.48
N ALA A 129 -1.92 -9.04 3.75
CA ALA A 129 -1.60 -7.89 2.91
C ALA A 129 -1.00 -6.72 3.73
N TYR A 130 -1.50 -6.49 4.95
CA TYR A 130 -0.94 -5.48 5.84
C TYR A 130 0.42 -5.90 6.41
N LEU A 131 0.58 -7.18 6.74
CA LEU A 131 1.87 -7.73 7.17
C LEU A 131 2.93 -7.58 6.07
N ALA A 132 2.62 -7.95 4.84
CA ALA A 132 3.50 -7.77 3.68
C ALA A 132 3.97 -6.32 3.54
N VAL A 133 3.03 -5.38 3.58
CA VAL A 133 3.31 -3.94 3.49
C VAL A 133 4.16 -3.45 4.66
N ARG A 134 3.85 -3.88 5.87
CA ARG A 134 4.58 -3.49 7.08
C ARG A 134 6.01 -3.99 7.01
N THR A 135 6.20 -5.26 6.65
CA THR A 135 7.53 -5.87 6.54
C THR A 135 8.32 -5.22 5.42
N TYR A 136 7.73 -5.03 4.24
CA TYR A 136 8.35 -4.28 3.14
C TYR A 136 8.86 -2.91 3.59
N LEU A 137 7.98 -2.07 4.16
CA LEU A 137 8.34 -0.71 4.57
C LEU A 137 9.41 -0.73 5.66
N SER A 138 9.35 -1.64 6.63
CA SER A 138 10.42 -1.78 7.62
C SER A 138 11.76 -2.21 6.98
N THR A 139 11.74 -3.08 5.96
CA THR A 139 12.94 -3.52 5.23
C THR A 139 13.58 -2.39 4.43
N VAL A 140 12.79 -1.48 3.86
CA VAL A 140 13.28 -0.32 3.09
C VAL A 140 13.37 0.96 3.92
N GLN A 141 13.31 0.89 5.25
CA GLN A 141 13.34 2.06 6.14
C GLN A 141 12.33 3.15 5.77
N GLU A 142 11.11 2.70 5.46
CA GLU A 142 9.98 3.52 5.06
C GLU A 142 10.14 4.26 3.71
N GLU A 143 11.25 4.06 2.98
CA GLU A 143 11.52 4.63 1.66
C GLU A 143 10.81 3.84 0.55
N PHE A 144 9.62 4.31 0.16
CA PHE A 144 8.83 3.65 -0.87
C PHE A 144 9.39 3.91 -2.28
N LEU A 145 9.67 2.82 -3.00
CA LEU A 145 9.94 2.84 -4.44
C LEU A 145 9.07 1.78 -5.15
N PRO A 146 8.38 2.13 -6.25
CA PRO A 146 7.53 1.19 -6.99
C PRO A 146 8.22 -0.12 -7.38
N GLN A 147 9.49 -0.05 -7.77
CA GLN A 147 10.23 -1.21 -8.27
C GLN A 147 10.56 -2.20 -7.15
N THR A 148 11.03 -1.71 -5.99
CA THR A 148 11.35 -2.56 -4.85
C THR A 148 10.09 -3.19 -4.26
N PHE A 149 8.97 -2.46 -4.26
CA PHE A 149 7.69 -3.01 -3.85
C PHE A 149 7.25 -4.18 -4.74
N VAL A 150 7.36 -4.04 -6.06
CA VAL A 150 7.02 -5.12 -7.01
C VAL A 150 7.91 -6.34 -6.79
N ILE A 151 9.22 -6.15 -6.64
CA ILE A 151 10.17 -7.24 -6.37
C ILE A 151 9.79 -7.97 -5.08
N PHE A 152 9.54 -7.22 -4.01
CA PHE A 152 9.22 -7.78 -2.70
C PHE A 152 7.91 -8.58 -2.71
N ILE A 153 6.83 -8.03 -3.28
CA ILE A 153 5.55 -8.75 -3.34
C ILE A 153 5.66 -9.97 -4.27
N ASN A 154 6.33 -9.87 -5.41
CA ASN A 154 6.52 -11.04 -6.28
C ASN A 154 7.32 -12.15 -5.61
N ALA A 155 8.32 -11.83 -4.78
CA ALA A 155 9.03 -12.81 -3.98
C ALA A 155 8.10 -13.54 -3.00
N ILE A 156 7.14 -12.83 -2.37
CA ILE A 156 6.10 -13.47 -1.55
C ILE A 156 5.23 -14.41 -2.40
N GLN A 157 4.83 -13.94 -3.59
CA GLN A 157 3.94 -14.68 -4.49
C GLN A 157 4.56 -15.93 -5.12
N GLU A 158 5.89 -16.13 -5.01
CA GLU A 158 6.54 -17.41 -5.35
C GLU A 158 6.02 -18.58 -4.48
N HIS A 159 5.52 -18.28 -3.29
CA HIS A 159 4.99 -19.28 -2.35
C HIS A 159 3.50 -19.09 -2.05
N LEU A 160 3.02 -17.85 -1.98
CA LEU A 160 1.63 -17.53 -1.63
C LEU A 160 1.09 -16.37 -2.47
N THR A 161 0.17 -16.65 -3.39
CA THR A 161 -0.49 -15.63 -4.22
C THR A 161 -1.40 -14.74 -3.39
N PHE A 162 -1.52 -13.46 -3.75
CA PHE A 162 -2.54 -12.56 -3.19
C PHE A 162 -3.78 -12.55 -4.07
N ASP A 163 -4.96 -12.60 -3.43
CA ASP A 163 -6.24 -12.49 -4.12
C ASP A 163 -6.49 -11.02 -4.50
N MET A 164 -7.39 -10.75 -5.46
CA MET A 164 -7.71 -9.41 -5.98
C MET A 164 -8.05 -8.41 -4.86
N ASP A 165 -8.87 -8.83 -3.89
CA ASP A 165 -9.24 -8.04 -2.70
C ASP A 165 -8.02 -7.59 -1.89
N GLU A 166 -6.96 -8.39 -1.86
CA GLU A 166 -5.72 -8.06 -1.17
C GLU A 166 -4.81 -7.14 -1.99
N LEU A 167 -4.76 -7.33 -3.31
CA LEU A 167 -3.99 -6.49 -4.21
C LEU A 167 -4.53 -5.05 -4.26
N TRP A 168 -5.86 -4.87 -4.30
CA TRP A 168 -6.48 -3.53 -4.31
C TRP A 168 -6.16 -2.73 -3.04
N VAL A 169 -5.93 -3.39 -1.91
CA VAL A 169 -5.65 -2.71 -0.64
C VAL A 169 -4.18 -2.37 -0.41
N PHE A 170 -3.25 -2.74 -1.29
CA PHE A 170 -1.85 -2.45 -1.03
C PHE A 170 -1.51 -0.97 -0.95
N LYS A 171 -1.92 -0.13 -1.93
CA LYS A 171 -1.72 1.32 -1.87
C LYS A 171 -2.31 1.94 -0.60
N PRO A 172 -3.58 1.70 -0.24
CA PRO A 172 -4.12 2.25 0.99
C PRO A 172 -3.42 1.71 2.25
N LEU A 173 -2.97 0.45 2.28
CA LEU A 173 -2.22 -0.08 3.42
C LEU A 173 -0.81 0.52 3.55
N LEU A 174 -0.12 0.77 2.43
CA LEU A 174 1.18 1.46 2.39
C LEU A 174 1.04 2.86 2.99
N GLN A 175 0.01 3.58 2.51
CA GLN A 175 -0.38 4.88 3.03
C GLN A 175 -0.69 4.85 4.53
N LEU A 176 -1.49 3.88 4.99
CA LEU A 176 -1.81 3.72 6.41
C LEU A 176 -0.55 3.51 7.26
N ARG A 177 0.35 2.62 6.83
CA ARG A 177 1.56 2.28 7.59
C ARG A 177 2.51 3.47 7.70
N LEU A 178 2.69 4.23 6.61
CA LEU A 178 3.46 5.47 6.59
C LEU A 178 2.83 6.55 7.49
N MET A 179 1.51 6.71 7.43
CA MET A 179 0.80 7.62 8.33
C MET A 179 0.97 7.21 9.80
N GLN A 180 0.85 5.92 10.12
CA GLN A 180 1.09 5.43 11.49
C GLN A 180 2.51 5.73 11.95
N ARG A 181 3.53 5.56 11.08
CA ARG A 181 4.91 5.90 11.44
C ARG A 181 5.08 7.40 11.66
N LEU A 182 4.51 8.24 10.79
CA LEU A 182 4.52 9.70 10.96
C LEU A 182 3.92 10.12 12.31
N LEU A 183 2.82 9.50 12.75
CA LEU A 183 2.25 9.78 14.08
C LEU A 183 3.15 9.32 15.23
N GLN A 184 3.83 8.20 15.05
CA GLN A 184 4.75 7.68 16.04
C GLN A 184 5.96 8.62 16.20
N ILE A 185 6.56 9.07 15.09
CA ILE A 185 7.65 10.07 15.12
C ILE A 185 7.19 11.35 15.81
N GLY A 186 6.00 11.87 15.49
CA GLY A 186 5.48 13.07 16.14
C GLY A 186 5.32 12.91 17.66
N SER A 187 4.99 11.70 18.10
CA SER A 187 4.90 11.34 19.51
C SER A 187 6.28 11.20 20.18
N GLU A 188 7.27 10.67 19.47
CA GLU A 188 8.66 10.49 19.95
C GLU A 188 9.38 11.84 20.09
N LEU A 189 9.22 12.72 19.10
CA LEU A 189 9.79 14.07 19.11
C LEU A 189 9.33 14.92 20.29
N GLY A 190 8.09 14.75 20.75
CA GLY A 190 7.62 15.49 21.92
C GLY A 190 8.24 15.06 23.24
N ARG A 191 8.81 13.85 23.28
CA ARG A 191 9.36 13.26 24.51
C ARG A 191 10.88 13.31 24.59
N THR A 192 11.57 13.31 23.45
CA THR A 192 13.03 13.32 23.43
C THR A 192 13.60 14.72 23.62
N SER A 193 14.77 14.79 24.26
CA SER A 193 15.61 15.99 24.33
C SER A 193 17.00 15.77 23.73
N ASP A 194 17.27 14.57 23.22
CA ASP A 194 18.54 14.20 22.60
C ASP A 194 18.63 14.73 21.17
N ARG A 195 19.65 15.54 20.87
CA ARG A 195 19.85 16.20 19.58
C ARG A 195 20.10 15.21 18.45
N ASP A 196 20.86 14.15 18.69
CA ASP A 196 21.17 13.17 17.65
C ASP A 196 19.92 12.36 17.30
N HIS A 197 19.10 12.05 18.30
CA HIS A 197 17.81 11.40 18.10
C HIS A 197 16.81 12.31 17.38
N LEU A 198 16.73 13.59 17.75
CA LEU A 198 15.90 14.59 17.06
C LEU A 198 16.27 14.70 15.57
N GLN A 199 17.57 14.72 15.25
CA GLN A 199 18.04 14.78 13.87
C GLN A 199 17.63 13.55 13.07
N LYS A 200 17.77 12.34 13.64
CA LYS A 200 17.34 11.08 13.01
C LYS A 200 15.84 11.08 12.72
N LEU A 201 15.02 11.44 13.72
CA LEU A 201 13.56 11.50 13.57
C LEU A 201 13.10 12.52 12.52
N SER A 202 13.83 13.63 12.38
CA SER A 202 13.55 14.61 11.34
C SER A 202 13.87 14.11 9.93
N PHE A 203 14.98 13.38 9.76
CA PHE A 203 15.34 12.77 8.48
C PHE A 203 14.29 11.73 8.08
N GLU A 204 13.89 10.88 9.02
CA GLU A 204 12.88 9.86 8.79
C GLU A 204 11.51 10.45 8.44
N LEU A 205 11.09 11.56 9.07
CA LEU A 205 9.88 12.26 8.67
C LEU A 205 9.94 12.72 7.21
N ALA A 206 11.08 13.27 6.77
CA ALA A 206 11.23 13.73 5.39
C ALA A 206 11.09 12.55 4.42
N GLY A 207 11.71 11.41 4.72
CA GLY A 207 11.59 10.18 3.95
C GLY A 207 10.15 9.64 3.88
N ILE A 208 9.39 9.70 4.97
CA ILE A 208 7.98 9.29 4.97
C ILE A 208 7.12 10.21 4.11
N LEU A 209 7.30 11.53 4.20
CA LEU A 209 6.57 12.47 3.36
C LEU A 209 6.89 12.27 1.88
N GLU A 210 8.15 12.01 1.56
CA GLU A 210 8.56 11.73 0.19
C GLU A 210 7.97 10.40 -0.31
N SER A 211 7.94 9.38 0.54
CA SER A 211 7.31 8.09 0.23
C SER A 211 5.80 8.22 0.01
N LEU A 212 5.12 9.08 0.79
CA LEU A 212 3.71 9.40 0.56
C LEU A 212 3.49 10.10 -0.78
N ARG A 213 4.38 11.03 -1.18
CA ARG A 213 4.34 11.67 -2.51
C ARG A 213 4.62 10.67 -3.63
N ALA A 214 5.63 9.82 -3.45
CA ALA A 214 5.99 8.77 -4.40
C ALA A 214 4.81 7.81 -4.62
N LEU A 215 4.06 7.45 -3.56
CA LEU A 215 2.83 6.64 -3.67
C LEU A 215 1.70 7.35 -4.42
N ASP A 216 1.58 8.67 -4.26
CA ASP A 216 0.56 9.47 -4.94
C ASP A 216 0.86 9.60 -6.44
N GLN A 217 2.13 9.81 -6.78
CA GLN A 217 2.62 9.96 -8.15
C GLN A 217 2.84 8.63 -8.89
N ALA A 218 2.99 7.52 -8.15
CA ALA A 218 3.20 6.22 -8.75
C ALA A 218 2.05 5.80 -9.68
N ASN A 219 2.41 5.28 -10.85
CA ASN A 219 1.45 4.62 -11.74
C ASN A 219 0.99 3.30 -11.10
N TRP A 220 -0.04 3.41 -10.26
CA TRP A 220 -0.55 2.28 -9.49
C TRP A 220 -1.17 1.20 -10.39
N ASP A 221 -1.76 1.58 -11.52
CA ASP A 221 -2.27 0.62 -12.50
C ASP A 221 -1.12 -0.25 -13.03
N HIS A 222 0.02 0.34 -13.37
CA HIS A 222 1.20 -0.42 -13.80
C HIS A 222 1.70 -1.37 -12.73
N ILE A 223 1.83 -0.91 -11.48
CA ILE A 223 2.22 -1.74 -10.34
C ILE A 223 1.24 -2.90 -10.17
N PHE A 224 -0.06 -2.61 -10.12
CA PHE A 224 -1.11 -3.59 -9.96
C PHE A 224 -0.98 -4.70 -11.02
N THR A 225 -0.80 -4.31 -12.28
CA THR A 225 -0.76 -5.28 -13.38
C THR A 225 0.48 -6.17 -13.37
N LYS A 226 1.56 -5.75 -12.70
CA LYS A 226 2.74 -6.59 -12.46
C LYS A 226 2.54 -7.57 -11.30
N LEU A 227 1.65 -7.27 -10.38
CA LEU A 227 1.36 -8.10 -9.21
C LEU A 227 0.21 -9.07 -9.45
N SER A 228 -0.76 -8.72 -10.30
CA SER A 228 -1.97 -9.50 -10.52
C SER A 228 -1.76 -10.60 -11.56
N ALA A 229 -1.77 -11.85 -11.10
CA ALA A 229 -1.82 -13.01 -11.98
C ALA A 229 -3.08 -13.00 -12.86
N VAL A 230 -4.22 -12.57 -12.31
CA VAL A 230 -5.49 -12.43 -13.05
C VAL A 230 -5.34 -11.46 -14.23
N ASP A 231 -4.78 -10.27 -14.01
CA ASP A 231 -4.59 -9.30 -15.10
C ASP A 231 -3.63 -9.82 -16.18
N GLN A 232 -2.56 -10.52 -15.77
CA GLN A 232 -1.61 -11.15 -16.68
C GLN A 232 -2.26 -12.24 -17.53
N ILE A 233 -3.12 -13.07 -16.92
CA ILE A 233 -3.90 -14.08 -17.63
C ILE A 233 -4.84 -13.38 -18.61
N LEU A 234 -5.70 -12.47 -18.15
CA LEU A 234 -6.71 -11.80 -18.97
C LEU A 234 -6.13 -11.05 -20.19
N ARG A 235 -4.88 -10.59 -20.13
CA ARG A 235 -4.13 -10.00 -21.26
C ARG A 235 -3.83 -10.97 -22.40
N GLY A 236 -4.05 -12.27 -22.22
CA GLY A 236 -4.07 -13.23 -23.32
C GLY A 236 -5.16 -12.92 -24.35
N ASP A 237 -6.21 -12.17 -23.98
CA ASP A 237 -7.17 -11.58 -24.91
C ASP A 237 -6.67 -10.19 -25.38
N ALA A 238 -6.43 -10.06 -26.69
CA ALA A 238 -5.94 -8.83 -27.32
C ALA A 238 -6.90 -7.63 -27.13
N VAL A 239 -8.20 -7.88 -27.06
CA VAL A 239 -9.20 -6.84 -26.83
C VAL A 239 -9.10 -6.36 -25.38
N TYR A 240 -9.02 -7.28 -24.40
CA TYR A 240 -8.81 -6.91 -23.00
C TYR A 240 -7.53 -6.08 -22.80
N ALA A 241 -6.44 -6.44 -23.48
CA ALA A 241 -5.18 -5.72 -23.39
C ALA A 241 -5.26 -4.25 -23.87
N GLN A 242 -6.19 -3.94 -24.79
CA GLN A 242 -6.39 -2.59 -25.34
C GLN A 242 -7.46 -1.77 -24.59
N MET A 243 -8.15 -2.38 -23.62
CA MET A 243 -9.19 -1.70 -22.85
C MET A 243 -8.64 -0.65 -21.89
N ASP A 244 -9.47 0.36 -21.64
CA ASP A 244 -9.21 1.37 -20.63
C ASP A 244 -9.12 0.73 -19.21
N PRO A 245 -8.42 1.37 -18.26
CA PRO A 245 -8.25 0.83 -16.90
C PRO A 245 -9.57 0.53 -16.16
N ALA A 246 -10.62 1.32 -16.38
CA ALA A 246 -11.89 1.14 -15.68
C ALA A 246 -12.64 -0.11 -16.17
N SER A 247 -12.65 -0.35 -17.49
CA SER A 247 -13.20 -1.58 -18.08
C SER A 247 -12.45 -2.82 -17.57
N ARG A 248 -11.11 -2.77 -17.56
CA ARG A 248 -10.28 -3.87 -17.03
C ARG A 248 -10.53 -4.13 -15.55
N ASP A 249 -10.72 -3.09 -14.75
CA ASP A 249 -11.06 -3.24 -13.32
C ASP A 249 -12.41 -3.92 -13.12
N SER A 250 -13.42 -3.59 -13.94
CA SER A 250 -14.74 -4.25 -13.90
C SER A 250 -14.64 -5.76 -14.13
N TYR A 251 -13.77 -6.20 -15.04
CA TYR A 251 -13.60 -7.61 -15.38
C TYR A 251 -12.88 -8.35 -14.26
N ARG A 252 -11.84 -7.74 -13.71
CA ARG A 252 -11.13 -8.26 -12.54
C ARG A 252 -12.05 -8.40 -11.32
N ARG A 253 -12.97 -7.46 -11.11
CA ARG A 253 -14.04 -7.60 -10.12
C ARG A 253 -14.93 -8.78 -10.42
N ALA A 254 -15.44 -8.94 -11.64
CA ALA A 254 -16.28 -10.08 -12.00
C ALA A 254 -15.58 -11.42 -11.71
N VAL A 255 -14.29 -11.55 -12.04
CA VAL A 255 -13.48 -12.74 -11.68
C VAL A 255 -13.46 -12.98 -10.16
N ALA A 256 -13.18 -11.94 -9.36
CA ALA A 256 -13.18 -12.05 -7.90
C ALA A 256 -14.57 -12.43 -7.34
N GLU A 257 -15.65 -11.90 -7.92
CA GLU A 257 -17.02 -12.25 -7.52
C GLU A 257 -17.36 -13.71 -7.81
N MET A 258 -16.96 -14.22 -8.97
CA MET A 258 -17.15 -15.61 -9.35
C MET A 258 -16.31 -16.55 -8.46
N ALA A 259 -15.07 -16.16 -8.13
CA ALA A 259 -14.19 -16.93 -7.25
C ALA A 259 -14.82 -17.08 -5.87
N LEU A 260 -15.36 -15.99 -5.32
CA LEU A 260 -16.01 -15.97 -4.03
C LEU A 260 -17.24 -16.91 -3.95
N ARG A 261 -17.95 -17.10 -5.06
CA ARG A 261 -19.15 -17.95 -5.16
C ARG A 261 -18.84 -19.38 -5.62
N SER A 262 -17.57 -19.71 -5.86
CA SER A 262 -17.16 -21.01 -6.39
C SER A 262 -16.11 -21.68 -5.50
N ARG A 263 -15.67 -22.89 -5.91
CA ARG A 263 -14.51 -23.57 -5.32
C ARG A 263 -13.21 -23.27 -6.07
N ALA A 264 -13.28 -22.53 -7.17
CA ALA A 264 -12.14 -22.19 -8.01
C ALA A 264 -11.47 -20.89 -7.52
N SER A 265 -10.16 -20.83 -7.70
CA SER A 265 -9.36 -19.63 -7.51
C SER A 265 -9.64 -18.60 -8.60
N GLU A 266 -9.29 -17.34 -8.32
CA GLU A 266 -9.42 -16.25 -9.29
C GLU A 266 -8.59 -16.50 -10.57
N ALA A 267 -7.42 -17.13 -10.43
CA ALA A 267 -6.58 -17.50 -11.57
C ALA A 267 -7.24 -18.58 -12.44
N GLU A 268 -7.82 -19.62 -11.83
CA GLU A 268 -8.54 -20.67 -12.56
C GLU A 268 -9.75 -20.10 -13.32
N ILE A 269 -10.49 -19.18 -12.71
CA ILE A 269 -11.63 -18.51 -13.36
C ILE A 269 -11.16 -17.66 -14.55
N ALA A 270 -10.09 -16.88 -14.37
CA ALA A 270 -9.52 -16.08 -15.46
C ALA A 270 -9.04 -16.97 -16.63
N GLN A 271 -8.39 -18.09 -16.34
CA GLN A 271 -7.97 -19.07 -17.34
C GLN A 271 -9.16 -19.67 -18.10
N GLN A 272 -10.18 -20.11 -17.37
CA GLN A 272 -11.39 -20.67 -17.97
C GLN A 272 -12.11 -19.65 -18.84
N ALA A 273 -12.19 -18.39 -18.40
CA ALA A 273 -12.83 -17.33 -19.17
C ALA A 273 -12.11 -17.09 -20.51
N ILE A 274 -10.78 -17.10 -20.54
CA ILE A 274 -10.01 -17.01 -21.79
C ILE A 274 -10.22 -18.23 -22.67
N GLU A 275 -10.17 -19.43 -22.10
CA GLU A 275 -10.28 -20.65 -22.91
C GLU A 275 -11.66 -20.74 -23.59
N VAL A 276 -12.73 -20.39 -22.87
CA VAL A 276 -14.08 -20.30 -23.44
C VAL A 276 -14.16 -19.22 -24.53
N ALA A 277 -13.56 -18.05 -24.29
CA ALA A 277 -13.52 -16.98 -25.29
C ALA A 277 -12.76 -17.39 -26.58
N ARG A 278 -11.65 -18.11 -26.41
CA ARG A 278 -10.86 -18.67 -27.51
C ARG A 278 -11.64 -19.71 -28.31
N GLN A 279 -12.34 -20.62 -27.63
CA GLN A 279 -13.19 -21.64 -28.27
C GLN A 279 -14.35 -21.00 -29.05
N ALA A 280 -15.04 -20.01 -28.47
CA ALA A 280 -16.12 -19.28 -29.14
C ALA A 280 -15.63 -18.47 -30.36
N GLY A 281 -14.41 -17.93 -30.30
CA GLY A 281 -13.77 -17.26 -31.43
C GLY A 281 -13.38 -18.20 -32.58
N CYS A 282 -13.14 -19.48 -32.29
CA CYS A 282 -12.94 -20.51 -33.32
C CYS A 282 -14.26 -20.91 -34.01
N GLU A 283 -15.40 -20.79 -33.32
CA GLU A 283 -16.72 -21.20 -33.83
C GLU A 283 -17.51 -20.07 -34.50
N SER A 284 -17.31 -18.80 -34.11
CA SER A 284 -17.85 -17.63 -34.79
C SER A 284 -16.97 -16.39 -34.63
N ALA A 285 -16.65 -15.70 -35.73
CA ALA A 285 -15.98 -14.40 -35.67
C ALA A 285 -17.00 -13.30 -35.30
N GLY A 286 -17.11 -12.97 -34.00
CA GLY A 286 -18.03 -11.95 -33.50
C GLY A 286 -17.77 -11.55 -32.03
N TYR A 287 -18.65 -10.72 -31.46
CA TYR A 287 -18.57 -10.19 -30.07
C TYR A 287 -18.55 -11.29 -28.98
N SER A 288 -18.94 -12.51 -29.34
CA SER A 288 -18.93 -13.74 -28.51
C SER A 288 -17.53 -14.34 -28.28
N SER A 289 -16.49 -13.83 -28.95
CA SER A 289 -15.10 -14.28 -28.79
C SER A 289 -14.30 -13.51 -27.73
N HIS A 290 -14.91 -12.49 -27.12
CA HIS A 290 -14.24 -11.63 -26.14
C HIS A 290 -14.49 -12.11 -24.70
N VAL A 291 -13.45 -12.11 -23.87
CA VAL A 291 -13.53 -12.56 -22.46
C VAL A 291 -14.59 -11.82 -21.65
N GLY A 292 -14.84 -10.56 -21.98
CA GLY A 292 -15.83 -9.73 -21.30
C GLY A 292 -17.26 -10.21 -21.40
N TYR A 293 -17.63 -10.83 -22.53
CA TYR A 293 -18.97 -11.38 -22.71
C TYR A 293 -19.25 -12.46 -21.65
N PHE A 294 -18.29 -13.33 -21.38
CA PHE A 294 -18.43 -14.41 -20.41
C PHE A 294 -18.39 -13.91 -18.97
N LEU A 295 -17.50 -12.96 -18.65
CA LEU A 295 -17.38 -12.42 -17.29
C LEU A 295 -18.58 -11.56 -16.87
N THR A 296 -19.19 -10.82 -17.80
CA THR A 296 -20.33 -9.94 -17.49
C THR A 296 -21.68 -10.65 -17.57
N THR A 297 -21.85 -11.61 -18.49
CA THR A 297 -23.13 -12.34 -18.66
C THR A 297 -23.32 -13.44 -17.61
N THR A 298 -22.25 -14.11 -17.17
CA THR A 298 -22.37 -15.14 -16.12
C THR A 298 -22.62 -14.55 -14.73
N ALA A 299 -22.10 -13.35 -14.43
CA ALA A 299 -22.40 -12.65 -13.17
C ALA A 299 -23.91 -12.40 -12.98
N ALA A 300 -24.67 -12.19 -14.05
CA ALA A 300 -26.13 -12.07 -14.02
C ALA A 300 -26.85 -13.42 -13.84
N ASN A 301 -26.32 -14.50 -14.43
CA ASN A 301 -26.94 -15.83 -14.38
C ASN A 301 -26.61 -16.64 -13.11
N CYS A 302 -25.54 -16.32 -12.38
CA CYS A 302 -25.22 -16.96 -11.09
C CYS A 302 -26.11 -16.48 -9.92
N CYS A 303 -27.10 -15.61 -10.17
CA CYS A 303 -28.13 -15.21 -9.20
C CYS A 303 -29.45 -16.00 -9.35
N GLY A 304 -29.48 -17.03 -10.19
CA GLY A 304 -30.65 -17.89 -10.39
C GLY A 304 -30.32 -19.38 -10.28
N ASN A 305 -30.21 -19.88 -9.05
CA ASN A 305 -30.68 -21.20 -8.59
C ASN A 305 -30.40 -21.36 -7.10
#